data_AF-A0A4Q3YJM4-F1
#
_entry.id   AF-A0A4Q3YJM4-F1
#
_cell.length_a   1.000
_cell.length_b   1.000
_cell.length_c   1.000
_cell.angle_alpha   90.00
_cell.angle_beta   90.00
_cell.angle_gamma   90.00
#
_symmetry.space_group_name_H-M   'P 1'
#
loop_
_entity.id
_entity.type
_entity.pdbx_description
1 polymer ?
#
loop_
_entity_poly.entity_id
_entity_poly.type
_entity_poly.pdbx_seq_one_letter_code
_entity_poly.pdbx_strand_id
1 'polypeptide(L)' 'MLDADSAAIARLHDLVVTAHARQMDPSQFWIEFARLADGVHKRAYEDDADPELHEAFCDVLANADDAGFVVP' A
#
# COMPACT_ATOMS: atom_id res chain seq x y z
N MET A 1 4.78 14.02 6.98
CA MET A 1 5.20 12.63 6.72
C MET A 1 6.65 12.36 7.17
N LEU A 2 6.89 11.36 8.03
CA LEU A 2 8.23 10.90 8.42
C LEU A 2 8.90 10.18 7.22
N ASP A 3 10.21 10.33 7.03
CA ASP A 3 10.95 9.74 5.89
C ASP A 3 10.72 8.21 5.73
N ALA A 4 10.49 7.51 6.83
CA ALA A 4 10.19 6.08 6.83
C ALA A 4 8.83 5.74 6.23
N ASP A 5 7.81 6.57 6.46
CA ASP A 5 6.46 6.37 5.93
C ASP A 5 6.44 6.65 4.42
N SER A 6 7.10 7.72 3.98
CA SER A 6 7.30 8.02 2.55
C SER A 6 7.95 6.84 1.82
N ALA A 7 8.98 6.25 2.42
CA ALA A 7 9.68 5.10 1.84
C ALA A 7 8.82 3.81 1.84
N ALA A 8 7.94 3.63 2.84
CA ALA A 8 6.99 2.53 2.86
C ALA A 8 5.95 2.69 1.75
N ILE A 9 5.35 3.87 1.60
CA ILE A 9 4.39 4.19 0.53
C ILE A 9 5.02 3.95 -0.85
N ALA A 10 6.23 4.45 -1.09
CA ALA A 10 6.93 4.24 -2.36
C ALA A 10 7.15 2.75 -2.68
N ARG A 11 7.51 1.93 -1.67
CA ARG A 11 7.66 0.47 -1.83
C ARG A 11 6.33 -0.22 -2.13
N LEU A 12 5.22 0.23 -1.54
CA LEU A 12 3.91 -0.32 -1.82
C LEU A 12 3.45 0.02 -3.25
N HIS A 13 3.68 1.24 -3.73
CA HIS A 13 3.42 1.58 -5.13
C HIS A 13 4.23 0.70 -6.10
N ASP A 14 5.53 0.52 -5.85
CA ASP A 14 6.38 -0.35 -6.68
C ASP A 14 5.89 -1.80 -6.67
N LEU A 15 5.43 -2.30 -5.51
CA LEU A 15 4.81 -3.61 -5.40
C LEU A 15 3.57 -3.71 -6.30
N VAL A 16 2.64 -2.75 -6.24
CA VAL A 16 1.41 -2.77 -7.06
C VAL A 16 1.75 -2.85 -8.55
N VAL A 17 2.65 -1.98 -9.03
CA VAL A 17 3.07 -1.95 -10.44
C VAL A 17 3.72 -3.27 -10.85
N THR A 18 4.65 -3.78 -10.04
CA THR A 18 5.39 -5.00 -10.34
C THR A 18 4.50 -6.24 -10.27
N ALA A 19 3.60 -6.32 -9.29
CA ALA A 19 2.66 -7.41 -9.11
C ALA A 19 1.67 -7.48 -10.28
N HIS A 20 1.13 -6.32 -10.69
CA HIS A 20 0.24 -6.24 -11.86
C HIS A 20 0.95 -6.69 -13.13
N ALA A 21 2.15 -6.16 -13.41
CA ALA A 21 2.92 -6.52 -14.59
C ALA A 21 3.28 -8.01 -14.67
N ARG A 22 3.43 -8.68 -13.51
CA ARG A 22 3.74 -10.10 -13.41
C ARG A 22 2.51 -11.00 -13.30
N GLN A 23 1.30 -10.43 -13.32
CA GLN A 23 0.05 -11.14 -13.05
C GLN A 23 0.15 -11.99 -11.77
N MET A 24 0.67 -11.37 -10.70
CA MET A 24 0.83 -12.03 -9.41
C MET A 24 -0.51 -12.56 -8.90
N ASP A 25 -0.49 -13.69 -8.20
CA ASP A 25 -1.68 -14.19 -7.51
C ASP A 25 -2.15 -13.16 -6.45
N PRO A 26 -3.46 -12.83 -6.39
CA PRO A 26 -3.97 -11.84 -5.44
C PRO A 26 -3.68 -12.17 -3.98
N SER A 27 -3.72 -13.44 -3.58
CA SER A 27 -3.42 -13.84 -2.21
C SER A 27 -1.95 -13.60 -1.88
N GLN A 28 -1.07 -13.94 -2.82
CA GLN A 28 0.36 -13.65 -2.69
C GLN A 28 0.64 -12.14 -2.63
N PHE A 29 -0.05 -11.34 -3.45
CA PHE A 29 0.07 -9.88 -3.42
C PHE A 29 -0.22 -9.33 -2.03
N TRP A 30 -1.35 -9.71 -1.41
CA TRP A 30 -1.73 -9.19 -0.10
C TRP A 30 -0.81 -9.65 1.04
N ILE A 31 -0.19 -10.83 0.92
CA ILE A 31 0.85 -11.29 1.86
C ILE A 31 2.09 -10.38 1.78
N GLU A 32 2.59 -10.10 0.58
CA GLU A 32 3.74 -9.22 0.40
C GLU A 32 3.41 -7.76 0.75
N PHE A 33 2.20 -7.30 0.41
CA PHE A 33 1.70 -5.99 0.78
C PHE A 33 1.70 -5.80 2.29
N ALA A 34 1.12 -6.74 3.05
CA ALA A 34 1.08 -6.67 4.51
C ALA A 34 2.50 -6.65 5.11
N ARG A 35 3.44 -7.38 4.51
CA ARG A 35 4.85 -7.41 4.93
C ARG A 35 5.55 -6.07 4.66
N LEU A 36 5.33 -5.46 3.50
CA LEU A 36 5.94 -4.18 3.11
C LEU A 36 5.30 -2.97 3.78
N ALA A 37 4.01 -3.06 4.13
CA ALA A 37 3.28 -1.97 4.74
C ALA A 37 3.87 -1.59 6.11
N ASP A 38 4.56 -2.48 6.82
CA ASP A 38 5.37 -2.17 8.02
C ASP A 38 4.69 -1.20 9.02
N GLY A 39 3.41 -1.46 9.30
CA GLY A 39 2.59 -0.64 10.19
C GLY A 39 2.13 0.72 9.64
N VAL A 40 2.51 1.11 8.42
CA VAL A 40 2.04 2.34 7.77
C VAL A 40 0.52 2.34 7.62
N HIS A 41 -0.08 1.17 7.37
CA HIS A 41 -1.53 0.98 7.34
C HIS A 41 -2.20 1.27 8.70
N LYS A 42 -1.49 1.19 9.83
CA LYS A 42 -2.05 1.56 11.13
C LYS A 42 -1.94 3.07 11.32
N ARG A 43 -0.74 3.61 11.09
CA ARG A 43 -0.46 5.05 11.20
C ARG A 43 -1.31 5.90 10.27
N ALA A 44 -1.65 5.40 9.08
CA ALA A 44 -2.53 6.08 8.13
C ALA A 44 -4.00 6.16 8.59
N TYR A 45 -4.42 5.37 9.58
CA TYR A 45 -5.80 5.34 10.11
C TYR A 45 -5.86 5.56 11.62
N GLU A 46 -4.77 6.01 12.25
CA GLU A 46 -4.77 6.47 13.64
C GLU A 46 -5.57 7.77 13.78
N ASP A 47 -6.13 8.03 14.95
CA ASP A 47 -7.04 9.18 15.19
C ASP A 47 -6.36 10.54 14.91
N ASP A 48 -5.03 10.62 15.07
CA ASP A 48 -4.20 11.79 14.79
C ASP A 48 -3.28 11.58 13.57
N ALA A 49 -3.64 10.66 12.68
CA ALA A 49 -2.90 10.39 11.45
C ALA A 49 -2.67 11.66 10.63
N ASP A 50 -1.46 11.76 10.07
CA ASP A 50 -1.15 12.79 9.07
C ASP A 50 -2.10 12.62 7.86
N PRO A 51 -2.91 13.63 7.51
CA PRO A 51 -3.85 13.53 6.40
C PRO A 51 -3.17 13.19 5.06
N GLU A 52 -1.94 13.66 4.87
CA GLU A 52 -1.16 13.35 3.66
C GLU A 52 -0.76 11.87 3.62
N LEU A 53 -0.47 11.28 4.79
CA LEU A 53 -0.17 9.85 4.89
C LEU A 53 -1.40 9.00 4.63
N HIS A 54 -2.55 9.41 5.15
CA HIS A 54 -3.83 8.76 4.89
C HIS A 54 -4.17 8.77 3.40
N GLU A 55 -4.09 9.94 2.76
CA GLU A 55 -4.34 10.10 1.33
C GLU A 55 -3.39 9.24 0.50
N ALA A 56 -2.09 9.31 0.77
CA ALA A 56 -1.08 8.52 0.05
C ALA A 56 -1.30 7.01 0.20
N PHE A 57 -1.73 6.54 1.38
CA PHE A 57 -2.05 5.13 1.57
C PHE A 57 -3.35 4.72 0.84
N CYS A 58 -4.37 5.57 0.85
CA CYS A 58 -5.59 5.35 0.08
C CYS A 58 -5.32 5.29 -1.43
N ASP A 59 -4.42 6.14 -1.95
CA ASP A 59 -4.00 6.10 -3.35
C ASP A 59 -3.33 4.76 -3.71
N VAL A 60 -2.50 4.21 -2.81
CA VAL A 60 -1.93 2.87 -3.00
C VAL A 60 -3.03 1.81 -3.12
N LEU A 61 -4.05 1.86 -2.27
CA LEU A 61 -5.17 0.91 -2.29
C LEU A 61 -6.02 1.05 -3.56
N ALA A 62 -6.29 2.28 -3.99
CA ALA A 62 -7.01 2.55 -5.24
C ALA A 62 -6.26 1.98 -6.45
N ASN A 63 -4.94 2.17 -6.51
CA ASN A 63 -4.12 1.60 -7.57
C ASN A 63 -4.10 0.05 -7.54
N ALA A 64 -4.15 -0.55 -6.35
CA ALA A 64 -4.24 -2.01 -6.23
C ALA A 64 -5.58 -2.54 -6.76
N ASP A 65 -6.69 -1.85 -6.46
CA ASP A 65 -8.02 -2.18 -6.97
C ASP A 65 -8.10 -2.04 -8.50
N ASP A 66 -7.60 -0.92 -9.05
CA ASP A 66 -7.50 -0.69 -10.50
C ASP A 66 -6.64 -1.75 -11.21
N ALA A 67 -5.62 -2.27 -10.51
CA ALA A 67 -4.77 -3.35 -10.99
C ALA A 67 -5.42 -4.76 -10.93
N GLY A 68 -6.64 -4.86 -10.38
CA GLY A 68 -7.39 -6.10 -10.24
C GLY A 68 -7.12 -6.87 -8.94
N PHE A 69 -6.35 -6.29 -8.00
CA PHE A 69 -6.14 -6.83 -6.66
C PHE A 69 -7.26 -6.35 -5.74
N VAL A 70 -8.45 -6.91 -5.91
CA VAL A 70 -9.61 -6.59 -5.06
C VAL A 70 -9.22 -6.77 -3.59
N VAL A 71 -9.61 -5.80 -2.76
CA VAL A 71 -9.40 -5.87 -1.31
C VAL A 71 -10.17 -7.09 -0.76
N PRO A 72 -9.51 -8.02 -0.06
CA PRO A 72 -10.14 -9.23 0.47
C PRO A 72 -11.09 -8.96 1.64
#